data_AF-A0A8C7QVT7-F1
#
_entry.id   AF-A0A8C7QVT7-F1
#
_cell.length_a   1.000
_cell.length_b   1.000
_cell.length_c   1.000
_cell.angle_alpha   90.00
_cell.angle_beta   90.00
_cell.angle_gamma   90.00
#
_symmetry.space_group_name_H-M   'P 1'
#
loop_
_entity.id
_entity.type
_entity.pdbx_description
1 polymer ?
#
loop_
_entity_poly.entity_id
_entity_poly.type
_entity_poly.pdbx_seq_one_letter_code
_entity_poly.pdbx_strand_id
1 'polypeptide(L)'
;MYKVDLPVDNSVDVAVERRRAAEAARQARIFNTRHRVMGLDLKALEQQVAENKEREEMAGQRERAFDMLRVTQEKVLMKQQQEEEERRAELNRDLIQYRAIRQRAEDTRDADLNIHLQGALGLSIPIPESELGPASMQVFQGEGIGDNDKRRAQMEQTERALRAQREQSEKLQKENKLKELLKGKELVQQDLRAVQLDALEEECKRAGRIALNNYNHAQAAECVEKERKERMRKEGKEMAEVLHMVTSDILTECPKAAERQVNGGPVGGPRVLTDRWRGMSPVQLSAIRRQREEQRLEGKRLREIERQRDAAWDFQRMVQTREDDEEERKAMELKKEKRMEMDRYNEQLAREQREHQQFLSKTLYTNRPTAQYFTQFSSSSR
;
A
#
# COMPACT_ATOMS: atom_id res chain seq x y z
N MET A 1 66.39 19.55 -13.62
CA MET A 1 65.17 19.27 -12.84
C MET A 1 64.17 18.58 -13.75
N TYR A 2 64.08 17.25 -13.71
CA TYR A 2 63.06 16.52 -14.45
C TYR A 2 61.83 16.35 -13.54
N LYS A 3 60.71 16.97 -13.92
CA LYS A 3 59.41 16.74 -13.28
C LYS A 3 58.95 15.35 -13.71
N VAL A 4 58.79 14.46 -12.75
CA VAL A 4 58.21 13.14 -12.95
C VAL A 4 56.71 13.30 -12.72
N ASP A 5 55.95 13.40 -13.82
CA ASP A 5 54.50 13.41 -13.77
C ASP A 5 54.01 11.97 -13.55
N LEU A 6 53.54 11.67 -12.34
CA LEU A 6 52.91 10.39 -12.01
C LEU A 6 51.51 10.34 -12.67
N PRO A 7 51.13 9.22 -13.32
CA PRO A 7 49.83 9.10 -13.96
C PRO A 7 48.71 9.13 -12.92
N VAL A 8 47.70 9.97 -13.15
CA VAL A 8 46.50 10.08 -12.31
C VAL A 8 45.70 8.77 -12.41
N ASP A 9 45.38 8.16 -11.28
CA ASP A 9 44.63 6.90 -11.20
C ASP A 9 43.14 7.14 -11.47
N ASN A 10 42.76 7.03 -12.74
CA ASN A 10 41.38 7.22 -13.22
C ASN A 10 40.48 5.97 -13.01
N SER A 11 40.96 4.96 -12.27
CA SER A 11 40.23 3.69 -12.08
C SER A 11 38.86 3.88 -11.42
N VAL A 12 38.75 4.84 -10.50
CA VAL A 12 37.51 5.16 -9.79
C VAL A 12 36.48 5.78 -10.73
N ASP A 13 36.89 6.72 -11.58
CA ASP A 13 35.99 7.39 -12.53
C ASP A 13 35.50 6.41 -13.60
N VAL A 14 36.38 5.56 -14.12
CA VAL A 14 36.01 4.47 -15.05
C VAL A 14 35.03 3.50 -14.39
N ALA A 15 35.20 3.17 -13.10
CA ALA A 15 34.27 2.33 -12.37
C ALA A 15 32.89 2.99 -12.18
N VAL A 16 32.86 4.30 -11.92
CA VAL A 16 31.62 5.08 -11.78
C VAL A 16 30.89 5.17 -13.12
N GLU A 17 31.59 5.43 -14.22
CA GLU A 17 31.00 5.47 -15.55
C GLU A 17 30.45 4.10 -15.98
N ARG A 18 31.16 3.00 -15.68
CA ARG A 18 30.65 1.64 -15.90
C ARG A 18 29.37 1.36 -15.13
N ARG A 19 29.27 1.81 -13.87
CA ARG A 19 28.04 1.68 -13.07
C ARG A 19 26.90 2.48 -13.68
N ARG A 20 27.15 3.73 -14.08
CA ARG A 20 26.15 4.58 -14.75
C ARG A 20 25.67 3.96 -16.07
N ALA A 21 26.59 3.44 -16.89
CA ALA A 21 26.26 2.78 -18.14
C ALA A 21 25.45 1.49 -17.93
N ALA A 22 25.82 0.68 -16.94
CA ALA A 22 25.08 -0.53 -16.57
C ALA A 22 23.68 -0.21 -16.04
N GLU A 23 23.55 0.85 -15.24
CA GLU A 23 22.27 1.31 -14.71
C GLU A 23 21.38 1.89 -15.80
N ALA A 24 21.93 2.65 -16.75
CA ALA A 24 21.21 3.12 -17.94
C ALA A 24 20.71 1.95 -18.81
N ALA A 25 21.55 0.93 -19.06
CA ALA A 25 21.16 -0.28 -19.78
C ALA A 25 20.10 -1.11 -19.02
N ARG A 26 20.12 -1.08 -17.69
CA ARG A 26 19.10 -1.71 -16.85
C ARG A 26 17.78 -0.93 -16.91
N GLN A 27 17.82 0.39 -16.77
CA GLN A 27 16.64 1.25 -16.86
C GLN A 27 15.96 1.11 -18.23
N ALA A 28 16.73 1.13 -19.32
CA ALA A 28 16.20 0.93 -20.67
C ALA A 28 15.41 -0.39 -20.83
N ARG A 29 15.81 -1.46 -20.12
CA ARG A 29 15.10 -2.75 -20.12
C ARG A 29 13.85 -2.73 -19.23
N ILE A 30 13.93 -2.12 -18.04
CA ILE A 30 12.82 -2.07 -17.07
C ILE A 30 11.67 -1.20 -17.56
N PHE A 31 11.99 -0.05 -18.18
CA PHE A 31 10.99 0.89 -18.67
C PHE A 31 10.37 0.47 -20.01
N ASN A 32 10.99 -0.47 -20.73
CA ASN A 32 10.39 -1.04 -21.94
C ASN A 32 9.41 -2.16 -21.58
N THR A 33 8.11 -1.85 -21.62
CA THR A 33 7.02 -2.78 -21.26
C THR A 33 7.02 -4.06 -22.10
N ARG A 34 7.35 -3.97 -23.39
CA ARG A 34 7.39 -5.13 -24.30
C ARG A 34 8.54 -6.07 -23.98
N HIS A 35 9.75 -5.55 -23.73
CA HIS A 35 10.89 -6.38 -23.29
C HIS A 35 10.68 -6.98 -21.90
N ARG A 36 9.92 -6.30 -21.02
CA ARG A 36 9.57 -6.83 -19.69
C ARG A 36 8.61 -8.01 -19.74
N VAL A 37 7.67 -8.00 -20.69
CA VAL A 37 6.67 -9.08 -20.86
C VAL A 37 7.18 -10.18 -21.79
N MET A 38 7.90 -9.84 -22.86
CA MET A 38 8.40 -10.75 -23.89
C MET A 38 9.84 -10.41 -24.32
N GLY A 39 10.79 -10.55 -23.41
CA GLY A 39 12.21 -10.36 -23.68
C GLY A 39 12.85 -11.66 -24.15
N LEU A 40 12.97 -11.85 -25.47
CA LEU A 40 13.65 -13.00 -26.09
C LEU A 40 14.88 -12.54 -26.87
N ASP A 41 16.00 -13.23 -26.67
CA ASP A 41 17.20 -13.07 -27.50
C ASP A 41 17.15 -14.07 -28.66
N LEU A 42 16.56 -13.63 -29.78
CA LEU A 42 16.37 -14.49 -30.96
C LEU A 42 17.71 -14.99 -31.52
N LYS A 43 18.76 -14.18 -31.48
CA LYS A 43 20.08 -14.56 -32.02
C LYS A 43 20.71 -15.66 -31.16
N ALA A 44 20.62 -15.54 -29.83
CA ALA A 44 21.11 -16.58 -28.94
C ALA A 44 20.31 -17.88 -29.08
N LEU A 45 18.98 -17.79 -29.24
CA LEU A 45 18.12 -18.96 -29.46
C LEU A 45 18.42 -19.65 -30.80
N GLU A 46 18.60 -18.89 -31.88
CA GLU A 46 18.99 -19.42 -33.19
C GLU A 46 20.35 -20.12 -33.12
N GLN A 47 21.33 -19.57 -32.40
CA GLN A 47 22.62 -20.21 -32.16
C GLN A 47 22.48 -21.52 -31.38
N GLN A 48 21.66 -21.55 -30.32
CA GLN A 48 21.42 -22.77 -29.55
C GLN A 48 20.73 -23.86 -30.37
N VAL A 49 19.79 -23.49 -31.25
CA VAL A 49 19.12 -24.44 -32.15
C VAL A 49 20.11 -24.99 -33.18
N ALA A 50 20.98 -24.15 -33.74
CA ALA A 50 22.03 -24.59 -34.65
C ALA A 50 23.01 -25.55 -33.96
N GLU A 51 23.48 -25.21 -32.76
CA GLU A 51 24.39 -26.05 -31.98
C GLU A 51 23.76 -27.41 -31.62
N ASN A 52 22.48 -27.44 -31.24
CA ASN A 52 21.79 -28.70 -30.97
C ASN A 52 21.67 -29.57 -32.22
N LYS A 53 21.37 -28.99 -33.38
CA LYS A 53 21.33 -29.73 -34.65
C LYS A 53 22.70 -30.32 -35.00
N GLU A 54 23.77 -29.54 -34.86
CA GLU A 54 25.14 -30.04 -35.07
C GLU A 54 25.48 -31.20 -34.12
N ARG A 55 25.10 -31.10 -32.84
CA ARG A 55 25.28 -32.19 -31.86
C ARG A 55 24.52 -33.45 -32.26
N GLU A 56 23.26 -33.32 -32.69
CA GLU A 56 22.44 -34.44 -33.17
C GLU A 56 23.03 -35.08 -34.41
N GLU A 57 23.51 -34.29 -35.37
CA GLU A 57 24.17 -34.79 -36.58
C GLU A 57 25.47 -35.54 -36.22
N MET A 58 26.29 -34.99 -35.33
CA MET A 58 27.51 -35.65 -34.86
C MET A 58 27.22 -36.93 -34.09
N ALA A 59 26.15 -36.97 -33.29
CA ALA A 59 25.71 -38.19 -32.61
C ALA A 59 25.25 -39.26 -33.61
N GLY A 60 24.45 -38.87 -34.60
CA GLY A 60 23.99 -39.77 -35.66
C GLY A 60 25.14 -40.29 -36.53
N GLN A 61 26.16 -39.47 -36.81
CA GLN A 61 27.37 -39.94 -37.50
C GLN A 61 28.15 -40.97 -36.68
N ARG A 62 28.28 -40.78 -35.36
CA ARG A 62 28.93 -41.75 -34.47
C ARG A 62 28.18 -43.07 -34.42
N GLU A 63 26.86 -43.02 -34.29
CA GLU A 63 26.01 -44.22 -34.29
C GLU A 63 26.17 -45.03 -35.58
N ARG A 64 26.09 -44.36 -36.74
CA ARG A 64 26.35 -45.00 -38.04
C ARG A 64 27.74 -45.62 -38.13
N ALA A 65 28.77 -44.97 -37.58
CA ALA A 65 30.12 -45.52 -37.56
C ALA A 65 30.21 -46.79 -36.70
N PHE A 66 29.53 -46.82 -35.54
CA PHE A 66 29.45 -48.02 -34.70
C PHE A 66 28.67 -49.15 -35.35
N ASP A 67 27.56 -48.84 -36.03
CA ASP A 67 26.80 -49.86 -36.78
C ASP A 67 27.61 -50.47 -37.92
N MET A 68 28.34 -49.64 -38.67
CA MET A 68 29.26 -50.11 -39.70
C MET A 68 30.35 -51.01 -39.11
N LEU A 69 30.93 -50.63 -37.96
CA LEU A 69 31.90 -51.45 -37.26
C LEU A 69 31.30 -52.80 -36.84
N ARG A 70 30.08 -52.80 -36.28
CA ARG A 70 29.37 -54.03 -35.89
C ARG A 70 29.21 -54.98 -37.06
N VAL A 71 28.75 -54.48 -38.21
CA VAL A 71 28.58 -55.29 -39.43
C VAL A 71 29.92 -55.84 -39.93
N THR A 72 31.01 -55.08 -39.83
CA THR A 72 32.35 -55.60 -40.21
C THR A 72 32.83 -56.70 -39.27
N GLN A 73 32.61 -56.55 -37.95
CA GLN A 73 32.98 -57.55 -36.96
C GLN A 73 32.16 -58.83 -37.13
N GLU A 74 30.86 -58.72 -37.37
CA GLU A 74 29.97 -59.85 -37.64
C GLU A 74 30.43 -60.65 -38.87
N LYS A 75 30.83 -59.96 -39.95
CA LYS A 75 31.40 -60.61 -41.14
C LYS A 75 32.70 -61.37 -40.84
N VAL A 76 33.56 -60.85 -39.96
CA VAL A 76 34.80 -61.53 -39.56
C VAL A 76 34.47 -62.79 -38.75
N LEU A 77 33.55 -62.69 -37.78
CA LEU A 77 33.12 -63.82 -36.97
C LEU A 77 32.49 -64.93 -37.82
N MET A 78 31.65 -64.58 -38.79
CA MET A 78 31.06 -65.53 -39.72
C MET A 78 32.11 -66.29 -40.53
N LYS A 79 33.14 -65.60 -41.03
CA LYS A 79 34.25 -66.26 -41.75
C LYS A 79 35.03 -67.20 -40.84
N GLN A 80 35.32 -66.80 -39.60
CA GLN A 80 36.01 -67.65 -38.64
C GLN A 80 35.20 -68.90 -38.29
N GLN A 81 33.89 -68.79 -38.14
CA GLN A 81 33.01 -69.93 -37.90
C GLN A 81 33.03 -70.92 -39.08
N GLN A 82 32.95 -70.41 -40.31
CA GLN A 82 33.03 -71.25 -41.51
C GLN A 82 34.36 -71.99 -41.60
N GLU A 83 35.49 -71.30 -41.36
CA GLU A 83 36.81 -71.94 -41.37
C GLU A 83 36.95 -73.03 -40.29
N GLU A 84 36.41 -72.81 -39.09
CA GLU A 84 36.40 -73.81 -38.01
C GLU A 84 35.55 -75.04 -38.37
N GLU A 85 34.39 -74.83 -38.99
CA GLU A 85 33.52 -75.92 -39.45
C GLU A 85 34.18 -76.75 -40.56
N GLU A 86 34.84 -76.10 -41.52
CA GLU A 86 35.61 -76.77 -42.57
C GLU A 86 36.75 -77.60 -41.99
N ARG A 87 37.55 -77.04 -41.06
CA ARG A 87 38.64 -77.78 -40.39
C ARG A 87 38.12 -78.99 -39.60
N ARG A 88 36.98 -78.86 -38.92
CA ARG A 88 36.33 -79.99 -38.23
C ARG A 88 35.88 -81.06 -39.21
N ALA A 89 35.32 -80.67 -40.35
CA ALA A 89 34.89 -81.60 -41.39
C ALA A 89 36.09 -82.34 -42.01
N GLU A 90 37.19 -81.65 -42.30
CA GLU A 90 38.44 -82.26 -42.78
C GLU A 90 39.00 -83.27 -41.80
N LEU A 91 39.14 -82.87 -40.53
CA LEU A 91 39.65 -83.75 -39.48
C LEU A 91 38.79 -85.01 -39.33
N ASN A 92 37.47 -84.88 -39.41
CA ASN A 92 36.57 -86.03 -39.38
C ASN A 92 36.74 -86.96 -40.59
N ARG A 93 36.92 -86.40 -41.80
CA ARG A 93 37.19 -87.20 -43.01
C ARG A 93 38.50 -87.98 -42.87
N ASP A 94 39.56 -87.33 -42.38
CA ASP A 94 40.86 -87.97 -42.16
C ASP A 94 40.76 -89.08 -41.10
N LEU A 95 40.00 -88.85 -40.03
CA LEU A 95 39.77 -89.85 -38.98
C LEU A 95 39.04 -91.07 -39.54
N ILE A 96 38.03 -90.87 -40.38
CA ILE A 96 37.30 -91.96 -41.05
C ILE A 96 38.21 -92.74 -42.01
N GLN A 97 39.02 -92.04 -42.82
CA GLN A 97 39.99 -92.68 -43.71
C GLN A 97 41.03 -93.48 -42.92
N TYR A 98 41.54 -92.93 -41.82
CA TYR A 98 42.48 -93.60 -40.94
C TYR A 98 41.89 -94.89 -40.36
N ARG A 99 40.64 -94.85 -39.87
CA ARG A 99 39.92 -96.04 -39.39
C ARG A 99 39.79 -97.10 -40.48
N ALA A 100 39.38 -96.70 -41.69
CA ALA A 100 39.22 -97.61 -42.82
C ALA A 100 40.54 -98.27 -43.28
N ILE A 101 41.69 -97.60 -43.10
CA ILE A 101 42.99 -98.12 -43.53
C ILE A 101 43.69 -98.92 -42.43
N ARG A 102 43.62 -98.48 -41.16
CA ARG A 102 44.46 -98.99 -40.07
C ARG A 102 43.71 -99.76 -38.99
N GLN A 103 42.37 -99.75 -39.00
CA GLN A 103 41.54 -100.39 -37.99
C GLN A 103 40.53 -101.35 -38.65
N ARG A 104 40.96 -102.12 -39.65
CA ARG A 104 40.14 -103.15 -40.25
C ARG A 104 40.04 -104.34 -39.30
N ALA A 105 38.90 -105.04 -39.32
CA ALA A 105 38.71 -106.25 -38.52
C ALA A 105 39.72 -107.36 -38.87
N GLU A 106 40.22 -107.37 -40.11
CA GLU A 106 41.22 -108.33 -40.62
C GLU A 106 42.64 -108.08 -40.07
N ASP A 107 42.95 -106.85 -39.65
CA ASP A 107 44.28 -106.47 -39.15
C ASP A 107 44.44 -106.69 -37.63
N THR A 108 43.42 -107.28 -37.00
CA THR A 108 43.40 -107.57 -35.56
C THR A 108 44.28 -108.78 -35.25
N ARG A 109 44.95 -108.78 -34.10
CA ARG A 109 45.87 -109.84 -33.66
C ARG A 109 45.24 -111.24 -33.53
N ASP A 110 43.91 -111.28 -33.44
CA ASP A 110 43.08 -112.47 -33.24
C ASP A 110 42.16 -112.75 -34.46
N ALA A 111 42.50 -112.22 -35.65
CA ALA A 111 41.68 -112.36 -36.86
C ALA A 111 41.53 -113.84 -37.31
N ASP A 112 42.54 -114.66 -37.05
CA ASP A 112 42.57 -116.10 -37.24
C ASP A 112 41.62 -116.87 -36.30
N LEU A 113 41.39 -116.36 -35.08
CA LEU A 113 40.45 -116.96 -34.12
C LEU A 113 38.97 -116.73 -34.49
N ASN A 114 38.66 -115.65 -35.22
CA ASN A 114 37.27 -115.27 -35.51
C ASN A 114 36.73 -115.78 -36.86
N ILE A 115 37.59 -116.27 -37.76
CA ILE A 115 37.18 -116.65 -39.14
C ILE A 115 36.84 -118.15 -39.29
N HIS A 116 37.13 -119.01 -38.29
CA HIS A 116 36.85 -120.46 -38.37
C HIS A 116 36.26 -121.08 -37.09
N LEU A 117 35.05 -120.66 -36.70
CA LEU A 117 34.28 -121.32 -35.62
C LEU A 117 33.43 -122.51 -36.10
N GLN A 118 33.99 -123.42 -36.90
CA GLN A 118 33.32 -124.69 -37.26
C GLN A 118 34.16 -125.96 -37.03
N GLY A 119 35.31 -125.88 -36.34
CA GLY A 119 36.26 -127.00 -36.31
C GLY A 119 36.94 -127.35 -34.98
N ALA A 120 36.51 -126.83 -33.84
CA ALA A 120 37.06 -127.26 -32.54
C ALA A 120 36.04 -128.13 -31.81
N LEU A 121 36.20 -129.45 -31.99
CA LEU A 121 35.54 -130.47 -31.18
C LEU A 121 35.71 -130.12 -29.70
N GLY A 122 34.60 -129.78 -29.05
CA GLY A 122 34.54 -129.60 -27.61
C GLY A 122 34.86 -130.91 -26.91
N LEU A 123 36.12 -131.08 -26.50
CA LEU A 123 36.49 -132.04 -25.46
C LEU A 123 36.07 -131.44 -24.11
N SER A 124 34.75 -131.39 -23.89
CA SER A 124 34.19 -131.18 -22.55
C SER A 124 34.10 -132.55 -21.88
N ILE A 125 35.16 -132.92 -21.17
CA ILE A 125 35.10 -133.95 -20.15
C ILE A 125 34.77 -133.21 -18.85
N PRO A 126 33.62 -133.46 -18.20
CA PRO A 126 33.28 -132.79 -16.96
C PRO A 126 34.11 -133.39 -15.83
N ILE A 127 35.25 -132.78 -15.52
CA ILE A 127 35.98 -133.02 -14.28
C ILE A 127 35.35 -132.09 -13.22
N PRO A 128 34.89 -132.61 -12.06
CA PRO A 128 34.25 -131.78 -11.04
C PRO A 128 35.22 -130.72 -10.48
N GLU A 129 34.71 -129.48 -10.32
CA GLU A 129 35.48 -128.29 -9.92
C GLU A 129 36.23 -128.42 -8.58
N SER A 130 35.88 -129.41 -7.75
CA SER A 130 36.56 -129.69 -6.47
C SER A 130 37.95 -130.30 -6.61
N GLU A 131 38.33 -130.82 -7.79
CA GLU A 131 39.63 -131.46 -8.05
C GLU A 131 40.60 -130.59 -8.87
N LEU A 132 40.18 -129.40 -9.29
CA LEU A 132 40.98 -128.47 -10.10
C LEU A 132 41.83 -127.57 -9.19
N GLY A 133 43.09 -127.94 -9.00
CA GLY A 133 44.08 -127.11 -8.31
C GLY A 133 44.61 -125.95 -9.18
N PRO A 134 45.35 -124.98 -8.60
CA PRO A 134 45.87 -123.81 -9.31
C PRO A 134 46.84 -124.13 -10.48
N ALA A 135 47.30 -125.38 -10.62
CA ALA A 135 48.16 -125.84 -11.71
C ALA A 135 47.39 -126.19 -13.01
N SER A 136 46.07 -126.43 -12.95
CA SER A 136 45.27 -126.78 -14.14
C SER A 136 45.03 -125.61 -15.07
N MET A 137 45.19 -124.36 -14.59
CA MET A 137 44.89 -123.11 -15.31
C MET A 137 43.46 -123.05 -15.89
N GLN A 138 42.51 -123.84 -15.37
CA GLN A 138 41.14 -123.88 -15.86
C GLN A 138 40.16 -122.98 -15.09
N VAL A 139 40.52 -122.56 -13.87
CA VAL A 139 39.69 -121.69 -13.03
C VAL A 139 40.58 -120.61 -12.41
N PHE A 140 40.34 -119.34 -12.74
CA PHE A 140 41.03 -118.21 -12.13
C PHE A 140 40.11 -117.40 -11.21
N GLN A 141 40.52 -117.16 -9.97
CA GLN A 141 39.76 -116.36 -8.99
C GLN A 141 39.51 -114.90 -9.45
N GLY A 142 40.24 -114.43 -10.46
CA GLY A 142 40.07 -113.11 -11.08
C GLY A 142 39.06 -113.07 -12.25
N GLU A 143 38.39 -114.18 -12.59
CA GLU A 143 37.38 -114.24 -13.67
C GLU A 143 36.11 -113.43 -13.39
N GLY A 144 35.98 -112.87 -12.18
CA GLY A 144 34.87 -111.97 -11.84
C GLY A 144 33.53 -112.68 -11.71
N ILE A 145 33.53 -113.98 -11.38
CA ILE A 145 32.31 -114.72 -11.05
C ILE A 145 31.64 -114.03 -9.84
N GLY A 146 30.50 -113.36 -10.09
CA GLY A 146 29.77 -112.55 -9.11
C GLY A 146 30.02 -111.03 -9.16
N ASP A 147 30.88 -110.52 -10.04
CA ASP A 147 31.10 -109.07 -10.19
C ASP A 147 29.87 -108.34 -10.75
N ASN A 148 29.04 -109.02 -11.54
CA ASN A 148 27.74 -108.52 -11.96
C ASN A 148 26.80 -108.29 -10.78
N ASP A 149 26.81 -109.16 -9.78
CA ASP A 149 25.99 -109.02 -8.57
C ASP A 149 26.52 -107.91 -7.66
N LYS A 150 27.85 -107.77 -7.54
CA LYS A 150 28.46 -106.60 -6.85
C LYS A 150 28.12 -105.28 -7.55
N ARG A 151 28.15 -105.24 -8.89
CA ARG A 151 27.80 -104.06 -9.68
C ARG A 151 26.31 -103.72 -9.55
N ARG A 152 25.43 -104.73 -9.50
CA ARG A 152 24.00 -104.56 -9.17
C ARG A 152 23.79 -103.99 -7.77
N ALA A 153 24.46 -104.53 -6.75
CA ALA A 153 24.36 -104.03 -5.38
C ALA A 153 24.86 -102.57 -5.26
N GLN A 154 25.93 -102.21 -5.97
CA GLN A 154 26.42 -100.82 -6.05
C GLN A 154 25.41 -99.91 -6.75
N MET A 155 24.83 -100.33 -7.88
CA MET A 155 23.78 -99.56 -8.55
C MET A 155 22.58 -99.32 -7.64
N GLU A 156 22.11 -100.34 -6.92
CA GLU A 156 21.02 -100.19 -5.95
C GLU A 156 21.35 -99.22 -4.82
N GLN A 157 22.58 -99.25 -4.28
CA GLN A 157 23.02 -98.28 -3.27
C GLN A 157 23.05 -96.86 -3.83
N THR A 158 23.58 -96.65 -5.04
CA THR A 158 23.60 -95.33 -5.68
C THR A 158 22.19 -94.83 -5.97
N GLU A 159 21.28 -95.70 -6.41
CA GLU A 159 19.90 -95.35 -6.68
C GLU A 159 19.18 -94.92 -5.39
N ARG A 160 19.36 -95.66 -4.28
CA ARG A 160 18.81 -95.28 -2.97
C ARG A 160 19.34 -93.93 -2.49
N ALA A 161 20.64 -93.68 -2.66
CA ALA A 161 21.26 -92.41 -2.28
C ALA A 161 20.73 -91.23 -3.12
N LEU A 162 20.60 -91.40 -4.44
CA LEU A 162 20.05 -90.39 -5.35
C LEU A 162 18.57 -90.11 -5.06
N ARG A 163 17.77 -91.15 -4.77
CA ARG A 163 16.37 -90.98 -4.36
C ARG A 163 16.27 -90.16 -3.06
N ALA A 164 17.07 -90.48 -2.05
CA ALA A 164 17.10 -89.73 -0.79
C ALA A 164 17.53 -88.26 -0.99
N GLN A 165 18.54 -88.01 -1.84
CA GLN A 165 18.98 -86.66 -2.18
C GLN A 165 17.88 -85.86 -2.91
N ARG A 166 17.17 -86.49 -3.84
CA ARG A 166 16.05 -85.88 -4.56
C ARG A 166 14.92 -85.50 -3.62
N GLU A 167 14.52 -86.40 -2.73
CA GLU A 167 13.47 -86.13 -1.74
C GLU A 167 13.86 -84.99 -0.78
N GLN A 168 15.12 -84.93 -0.34
CA GLN A 168 15.62 -83.81 0.47
C GLN A 168 15.58 -82.49 -0.30
N SER A 169 16.04 -82.47 -1.55
CA SER A 169 15.98 -81.29 -2.41
C SER A 169 14.55 -80.81 -2.62
N GLU A 170 13.62 -81.72 -2.89
CA GLU A 170 12.20 -81.40 -3.05
C GLU A 170 11.57 -80.85 -1.77
N LYS A 171 11.94 -81.37 -0.58
CA LYS A 171 11.51 -80.82 0.71
C LYS A 171 12.02 -79.39 0.92
N LEU A 172 13.32 -79.16 0.70
CA LEU A 172 13.92 -77.82 0.80
C LEU A 172 13.28 -76.83 -0.17
N GLN A 173 12.99 -77.26 -1.41
CA GLN A 173 12.28 -76.42 -2.38
C GLN A 173 10.87 -76.05 -1.90
N LYS A 174 10.12 -77.00 -1.34
CA LYS A 174 8.78 -76.73 -0.78
C LYS A 174 8.86 -75.76 0.40
N GLU A 175 9.82 -75.93 1.30
CA GLU A 175 10.05 -75.01 2.41
C GLU A 175 10.45 -73.61 1.93
N ASN A 176 11.32 -73.50 0.93
CA ASN A 176 11.72 -72.22 0.37
C ASN A 176 10.53 -71.51 -0.30
N LYS A 177 9.73 -72.23 -1.10
CA LYS A 177 8.48 -71.69 -1.67
C LYS A 177 7.52 -71.20 -0.59
N LEU A 178 7.35 -71.95 0.50
CA LEU A 178 6.51 -71.52 1.62
C LEU A 178 7.06 -70.25 2.28
N LYS A 179 8.38 -70.17 2.51
CA LYS A 179 9.03 -68.98 3.07
C LYS A 179 8.87 -67.76 2.16
N GLU A 180 9.01 -67.93 0.84
CA GLU A 180 8.78 -66.86 -0.14
C GLU A 180 7.32 -66.37 -0.14
N LEU A 181 6.35 -67.29 -0.08
CA LEU A 181 4.94 -66.93 0.02
C LEU A 181 4.62 -66.17 1.31
N LEU A 182 5.21 -66.56 2.43
CA LEU A 182 5.04 -65.86 3.71
C LEU A 182 5.63 -64.45 3.65
N LYS A 183 6.86 -64.30 3.14
CA LYS A 183 7.50 -62.99 2.93
C LYS A 183 6.66 -62.11 2.00
N GLY A 184 6.12 -62.67 0.92
CA GLY A 184 5.23 -61.95 0.01
C GLY A 184 3.97 -61.46 0.69
N LYS A 185 3.34 -62.28 1.55
CA LYS A 185 2.17 -61.86 2.34
C LYS A 185 2.51 -60.77 3.35
N GLU A 186 3.66 -60.86 4.02
CA GLU A 186 4.11 -59.85 4.98
C GLU A 186 4.33 -58.49 4.29
N LEU A 187 4.97 -58.47 3.11
CA LEU A 187 5.16 -57.26 2.32
C LEU A 187 3.82 -56.62 1.93
N VAL A 188 2.88 -57.41 1.40
CA VAL A 188 1.55 -56.90 1.04
C VAL A 188 0.81 -56.32 2.24
N GLN A 189 0.95 -56.92 3.43
CA GLN A 189 0.37 -56.37 4.66
C GLN A 189 1.03 -55.07 5.09
N GLN A 190 2.36 -54.94 4.93
CA GLN A 190 3.08 -53.71 5.21
C GLN A 190 2.66 -52.60 4.26
N ASP A 191 2.55 -52.88 2.96
CA ASP A 191 2.09 -51.93 1.95
C ASP A 191 0.66 -51.45 2.25
N LEU A 192 -0.25 -52.38 2.60
CA LEU A 192 -1.62 -52.02 2.98
C LEU A 192 -1.65 -51.11 4.21
N ARG A 193 -0.82 -51.39 5.23
CA ARG A 193 -0.71 -50.55 6.42
C ARG A 193 -0.14 -49.18 6.09
N ALA A 194 0.86 -49.10 5.21
CA ALA A 194 1.43 -47.83 4.77
C ALA A 194 0.36 -46.95 4.10
N VAL A 195 -0.42 -47.52 3.16
CA VAL A 195 -1.53 -46.80 2.51
C VAL A 195 -2.59 -46.33 3.51
N GLN A 196 -2.92 -47.14 4.52
CA GLN A 196 -3.86 -46.75 5.57
C GLN A 196 -3.32 -45.59 6.43
N LEU A 197 -2.04 -45.62 6.79
CA LEU A 197 -1.40 -44.55 7.55
C LEU A 197 -1.33 -43.25 6.75
N ASP A 198 -0.98 -43.32 5.47
CA ASP A 198 -0.94 -42.16 4.57
C ASP A 198 -2.33 -41.52 4.44
N ALA A 199 -3.38 -42.33 4.30
CA ALA A 199 -4.76 -41.86 4.24
C ALA A 199 -5.18 -41.11 5.53
N LEU A 200 -4.86 -41.69 6.69
CA LEU A 200 -5.12 -41.07 7.99
C LEU A 200 -4.33 -39.77 8.19
N GLU A 201 -3.06 -39.74 7.76
CA GLU A 201 -2.23 -38.52 7.84
C GLU A 201 -2.83 -37.39 7.00
N GLU A 202 -3.27 -37.70 5.77
CA GLU A 202 -3.92 -36.72 4.90
C GLU A 202 -5.29 -36.26 5.45
N GLU A 203 -6.02 -37.11 6.15
CA GLU A 203 -7.23 -36.70 6.89
C GLU A 203 -6.90 -35.76 8.05
N CYS A 204 -5.88 -36.06 8.86
CA CYS A 204 -5.41 -35.18 9.93
C CYS A 204 -4.94 -33.83 9.39
N LYS A 205 -4.17 -33.81 8.30
CA LYS A 205 -3.76 -32.56 7.63
C LYS A 205 -4.96 -31.75 7.14
N ARG A 206 -5.94 -32.40 6.53
CA ARG A 206 -7.18 -31.76 6.08
C ARG A 206 -7.96 -31.16 7.24
N ALA A 207 -8.15 -31.91 8.33
CA ALA A 207 -8.81 -31.43 9.53
C ALA A 207 -8.08 -30.22 10.14
N GLY A 208 -6.75 -30.26 10.22
CA GLY A 208 -5.92 -29.14 10.68
C GLY A 208 -6.07 -27.88 9.83
N ARG A 209 -6.09 -28.03 8.49
CA ARG A 209 -6.32 -26.90 7.56
C ARG A 209 -7.71 -26.29 7.73
N ILE A 210 -8.74 -27.12 7.91
CA ILE A 210 -10.11 -26.64 8.14
C ILE A 210 -10.20 -25.89 9.47
N ALA A 211 -9.62 -26.43 10.55
CA ALA A 211 -9.61 -25.77 11.85
C ALA A 211 -8.89 -24.41 11.80
N LEU A 212 -7.75 -24.33 11.11
CA LEU A 212 -7.01 -23.09 10.91
C LEU A 212 -7.80 -22.08 10.07
N ASN A 213 -8.47 -22.53 9.01
CA ASN A 213 -9.32 -21.66 8.20
C ASN A 213 -10.49 -21.08 9.04
N ASN A 214 -11.17 -21.94 9.81
CA ASN A 214 -12.25 -21.52 10.70
C ASN A 214 -11.76 -20.50 11.75
N TYR A 215 -10.58 -20.73 12.32
CA TYR A 215 -9.95 -19.79 13.25
C TYR A 215 -9.65 -18.44 12.59
N ASN A 216 -9.02 -18.44 11.41
CA ASN A 216 -8.73 -17.21 10.66
C ASN A 216 -10.01 -16.46 10.28
N HIS A 217 -11.07 -17.18 9.91
CA HIS A 217 -12.36 -16.58 9.59
C HIS A 217 -13.00 -15.93 10.83
N ALA A 218 -12.97 -16.62 11.98
CA ALA A 218 -13.45 -16.07 13.24
C ALA A 218 -12.64 -14.83 13.67
N GLN A 219 -11.31 -14.87 13.51
CA GLN A 219 -10.44 -13.73 13.80
C GLN A 219 -10.73 -12.54 12.87
N ALA A 220 -10.95 -12.79 11.58
CA ALA A 220 -11.33 -11.74 10.63
C ALA A 220 -12.67 -11.09 11.02
N ALA A 221 -13.67 -11.89 11.41
CA ALA A 221 -14.96 -11.39 11.89
C ALA A 221 -14.80 -10.55 13.16
N GLU A 222 -13.96 -10.97 14.11
CA GLU A 222 -13.66 -10.21 15.32
C GLU A 222 -13.00 -8.85 14.99
N CYS A 223 -12.06 -8.83 14.06
CA CYS A 223 -11.42 -7.59 13.59
C CYS A 223 -12.45 -6.63 12.98
N VAL A 224 -13.35 -7.12 12.13
CA VAL A 224 -14.43 -6.30 11.53
C VAL A 224 -15.35 -5.73 12.60
N GLU A 225 -15.74 -6.51 13.60
CA GLU A 225 -16.57 -6.04 14.70
C GLU A 225 -15.85 -5.01 15.58
N LYS A 226 -14.55 -5.18 15.82
CA LYS A 226 -13.73 -4.17 16.52
C LYS A 226 -13.68 -2.86 15.74
N GLU A 227 -13.41 -2.91 14.44
CA GLU A 227 -13.42 -1.72 13.59
C GLU A 227 -14.77 -1.03 13.60
N ARG A 228 -15.88 -1.79 13.52
CA ARG A 228 -17.23 -1.23 13.59
C ARG A 228 -17.46 -0.50 14.91
N LYS A 229 -17.07 -1.09 16.05
CA LYS A 229 -17.16 -0.44 17.37
C LYS A 229 -16.30 0.81 17.44
N GLU A 230 -15.10 0.79 16.87
CA GLU A 230 -14.23 1.96 16.81
C GLU A 230 -14.83 3.08 15.96
N ARG A 231 -15.45 2.76 14.82
CA ARG A 231 -16.16 3.73 13.97
C ARG A 231 -17.31 4.36 14.75
N MET A 232 -18.18 3.56 15.38
CA MET A 232 -19.26 4.09 16.22
C MET A 232 -18.73 4.98 17.35
N ARG A 233 -17.60 4.63 17.95
CA ARG A 233 -16.96 5.45 19.00
C ARG A 233 -16.39 6.75 18.43
N LYS A 234 -15.80 6.73 17.23
CA LYS A 234 -15.30 7.94 16.55
C LYS A 234 -16.47 8.86 16.19
N GLU A 235 -17.51 8.34 15.55
CA GLU A 235 -18.74 9.07 15.25
C GLU A 235 -19.36 9.68 16.52
N GLY A 236 -19.43 8.91 17.62
CA GLY A 236 -19.91 9.44 18.90
C GLY A 236 -19.07 10.59 19.47
N LYS A 237 -17.73 10.53 19.30
CA LYS A 237 -16.83 11.63 19.70
C LYS A 237 -16.97 12.84 18.79
N GLU A 238 -17.04 12.63 17.48
CA GLU A 238 -17.25 13.69 16.49
C GLU A 238 -18.57 14.42 16.77
N MET A 239 -19.65 13.67 17.04
CA MET A 239 -20.94 14.26 17.43
C MET A 239 -20.84 15.02 18.75
N ALA A 240 -20.13 14.50 19.75
CA ALA A 240 -19.91 15.21 21.01
C ALA A 240 -19.10 16.50 20.82
N GLU A 241 -18.11 16.49 19.92
CA GLU A 241 -17.32 17.68 19.55
C GLU A 241 -18.19 18.71 18.83
N VAL A 242 -19.00 18.29 17.86
CA VAL A 242 -19.96 19.18 17.18
C VAL A 242 -20.93 19.79 18.18
N LEU A 243 -21.51 18.99 19.09
CA LEU A 243 -22.40 19.51 20.14
C LEU A 243 -21.67 20.49 21.06
N HIS A 244 -20.43 20.21 21.46
CA HIS A 244 -19.63 21.11 22.27
C HIS A 244 -19.37 22.43 21.55
N MET A 245 -19.00 22.40 20.27
CA MET A 245 -18.78 23.59 19.45
C MET A 245 -20.07 24.40 19.31
N VAL A 246 -21.18 23.76 18.93
CA VAL A 246 -22.48 24.41 18.74
C VAL A 246 -23.01 25.04 20.05
N THR A 247 -22.77 24.39 21.19
CA THR A 247 -23.17 24.92 22.51
C THR A 247 -22.14 25.84 23.15
N SER A 248 -20.96 25.98 22.55
CA SER A 248 -19.91 26.84 23.07
C SER A 248 -20.34 28.30 23.12
N ASP A 249 -19.79 29.04 24.07
CA ASP A 249 -20.04 30.48 24.24
C ASP A 249 -19.65 31.31 23.01
N ILE A 250 -18.72 30.80 22.18
CA ILE A 250 -18.24 31.48 20.98
C ILE A 250 -19.31 31.46 19.89
N LEU A 251 -19.92 30.29 19.61
CA LEU A 251 -20.92 30.15 18.56
C LEU A 251 -22.33 30.58 19.00
N THR A 252 -22.67 30.41 20.28
CA THR A 252 -23.96 30.85 20.83
C THR A 252 -24.00 32.32 21.21
N GLU A 253 -22.85 33.00 21.18
CA GLU A 253 -22.66 34.39 21.60
C GLU A 253 -23.29 34.70 22.96
N CYS A 254 -23.20 33.75 23.90
CA CYS A 254 -23.87 33.85 25.18
C CYS A 254 -23.46 35.12 25.96
N PRO A 255 -24.40 36.02 26.32
CA PRO A 255 -24.08 37.30 26.96
C PRO A 255 -23.48 37.12 28.37
N LYS A 256 -23.76 35.99 29.02
CA LYS A 256 -23.18 35.61 30.32
C LYS A 256 -21.66 35.40 30.26
N ALA A 257 -21.09 35.13 29.09
CA ALA A 257 -19.64 34.97 28.94
C ALA A 257 -18.86 36.29 29.17
N ALA A 258 -19.55 37.43 29.06
CA ALA A 258 -19.00 38.75 29.35
C ALA A 258 -19.03 39.08 30.86
N GLU A 259 -19.90 38.43 31.62
CA GLU A 259 -20.02 38.63 33.06
C GLU A 259 -18.77 38.08 33.77
N ARG A 260 -18.09 38.92 34.54
CA ARG A 260 -16.97 38.45 35.35
C ARG A 260 -17.52 37.68 36.55
N GLN A 261 -17.40 36.35 36.54
CA GLN A 261 -17.63 35.53 37.73
C GLN A 261 -16.50 35.80 38.74
N VAL A 262 -16.70 36.78 39.62
CA VAL A 262 -15.79 36.99 40.75
C VAL A 262 -16.16 35.99 41.83
N ASN A 263 -15.45 34.86 41.87
CA ASN A 263 -15.40 34.01 43.06
C ASN A 263 -14.64 34.76 44.15
N GLY A 264 -15.37 35.57 44.93
CA GLY A 264 -14.86 36.25 46.13
C GLY A 264 -15.29 37.71 46.29
N GLY A 265 -16.52 37.93 46.78
CA GLY A 265 -16.90 39.09 47.61
C GLY A 265 -16.92 40.51 47.00
N PRO A 266 -17.65 41.47 47.61
CA PRO A 266 -18.23 42.61 46.91
C PRO A 266 -17.44 43.90 47.10
N VAL A 267 -16.75 44.39 46.06
CA VAL A 267 -16.40 45.82 45.95
C VAL A 267 -16.44 46.28 44.49
N GLY A 268 -17.60 46.81 44.11
CA GLY A 268 -17.86 47.39 42.79
C GLY A 268 -18.83 46.52 41.99
N GLY A 269 -19.86 47.15 41.43
CA GLY A 269 -20.96 46.50 40.71
C GLY A 269 -20.54 45.65 39.52
N PRO A 270 -21.49 45.12 38.73
CA PRO A 270 -21.22 44.14 37.67
C PRO A 270 -20.13 44.63 36.72
N ARG A 271 -18.92 44.12 36.85
CA ARG A 271 -17.82 44.42 35.93
C ARG A 271 -17.90 43.44 34.79
N VAL A 272 -17.95 43.97 33.58
CA VAL A 272 -17.98 43.18 32.36
C VAL A 272 -16.58 43.12 31.78
N LEU A 273 -16.19 41.95 31.27
CA LEU A 273 -14.92 41.73 30.61
C LEU A 273 -14.89 42.53 29.29
N THR A 274 -13.90 43.41 29.13
CA THR A 274 -13.82 44.37 28.02
C THR A 274 -13.68 43.68 26.65
N ASP A 275 -12.95 42.57 26.61
CA ASP A 275 -12.71 41.74 25.42
C ASP A 275 -13.95 40.97 24.96
N ARG A 276 -14.95 40.78 25.84
CA ARG A 276 -16.14 39.96 25.58
C ARG A 276 -17.45 40.76 25.59
N TRP A 277 -17.36 42.09 25.65
CA TRP A 277 -18.53 42.95 25.66
C TRP A 277 -19.25 42.94 24.30
N ARG A 278 -20.52 42.48 24.28
CA ARG A 278 -21.36 42.37 23.07
C ARG A 278 -22.58 43.31 23.08
N GLY A 279 -22.49 44.44 23.78
CA GLY A 279 -23.57 45.44 23.84
C GLY A 279 -24.42 45.36 25.12
N MET A 280 -25.38 46.28 25.24
CA MET A 280 -26.28 46.38 26.39
C MET A 280 -27.39 45.32 26.34
N SER A 281 -27.79 44.82 27.51
CA SER A 281 -28.90 43.88 27.64
C SER A 281 -30.22 44.50 27.15
N PRO A 282 -31.15 43.72 26.54
CA PRO A 282 -32.47 44.21 26.17
C PRO A 282 -33.22 44.89 27.33
N VAL A 283 -33.01 44.42 28.56
CA VAL A 283 -33.59 45.01 29.77
C VAL A 283 -33.03 46.42 30.00
N GLN A 284 -31.71 46.59 29.91
CA GLN A 284 -31.05 47.89 30.06
C GLN A 284 -31.48 48.86 28.96
N LEU A 285 -31.54 48.40 27.71
CA LEU A 285 -32.03 49.21 26.59
C LEU A 285 -33.50 49.63 26.78
N SER A 286 -34.34 48.75 27.33
CA SER A 286 -35.73 49.07 27.64
C SER A 286 -35.85 50.14 28.74
N ALA A 287 -34.99 50.09 29.76
CA ALA A 287 -34.95 51.07 30.83
C ALA A 287 -34.53 52.45 30.30
N ILE A 288 -33.52 52.51 29.44
CA ILE A 288 -33.10 53.75 28.78
C ILE A 288 -34.23 54.33 27.92
N ARG A 289 -34.97 53.49 27.18
CA ARG A 289 -36.11 53.95 26.37
C ARG A 289 -37.20 54.56 27.26
N ARG A 290 -37.56 53.92 28.38
CA ARG A 290 -38.51 54.46 29.36
C ARG A 290 -38.04 55.79 29.92
N GLN A 291 -36.79 55.89 30.35
CA GLN A 291 -36.23 57.13 30.88
C GLN A 291 -36.21 58.26 29.84
N ARG A 292 -35.93 57.96 28.57
CA ARG A 292 -36.03 58.95 27.47
C ARG A 292 -37.47 59.44 27.27
N GLU A 293 -38.45 58.56 27.40
CA GLU A 293 -39.86 58.94 27.31
C GLU A 293 -40.28 59.83 28.48
N GLU A 294 -39.85 59.51 29.70
CA GLU A 294 -40.04 60.34 30.90
C GLU A 294 -39.42 61.72 30.71
N GLN A 295 -38.15 61.81 30.30
CA GLN A 295 -37.47 63.08 30.00
C GLN A 295 -38.20 63.89 28.93
N ARG A 296 -38.74 63.25 27.90
CA ARG A 296 -39.54 63.92 26.87
C ARG A 296 -40.82 64.52 27.46
N LEU A 297 -41.49 63.81 28.36
CA LEU A 297 -42.69 64.30 29.05
C LEU A 297 -42.36 65.44 30.01
N GLU A 298 -41.29 65.33 30.80
CA GLU A 298 -40.81 66.42 31.67
C GLU A 298 -40.41 67.66 30.86
N GLY A 299 -39.68 67.48 29.76
CA GLY A 299 -39.31 68.58 28.87
C GLY A 299 -40.54 69.28 28.28
N LYS A 300 -41.61 68.56 27.95
CA LYS A 300 -42.88 69.17 27.53
C LYS A 300 -43.53 69.99 28.64
N ARG A 301 -43.55 69.47 29.87
CA ARG A 301 -44.09 70.18 31.05
C ARG A 301 -43.31 71.46 31.33
N LEU A 302 -41.98 71.41 31.28
CA LEU A 302 -41.13 72.59 31.49
C LEU A 302 -41.39 73.66 30.43
N ARG A 303 -41.53 73.29 29.16
CA ARG A 303 -41.89 74.25 28.09
C ARG A 303 -43.28 74.86 28.31
N GLU A 304 -44.24 74.12 28.85
CA GLU A 304 -45.55 74.68 29.22
C GLU A 304 -45.45 75.69 30.36
N ILE A 305 -44.65 75.39 31.39
CA ILE A 305 -44.37 76.33 32.49
C ILE A 305 -43.66 77.59 31.96
N GLU A 306 -42.67 77.43 31.09
CA GLU A 306 -41.96 78.56 30.46
C GLU A 306 -42.91 79.42 29.62
N ARG A 307 -43.77 78.83 28.80
CA ARG A 307 -44.82 79.56 28.07
C ARG A 307 -45.76 80.35 28.99
N GLN A 308 -46.16 79.76 30.12
CA GLN A 308 -46.99 80.45 31.10
C GLN A 308 -46.25 81.63 31.74
N ARG A 309 -44.95 81.46 32.02
CA ARG A 309 -44.10 82.52 32.55
C ARG A 309 -43.89 83.65 31.53
N ASP A 310 -43.60 83.32 30.28
CA ASP A 310 -43.44 84.28 29.19
C ASP A 310 -44.74 85.06 28.96
N ALA A 311 -45.89 84.38 28.94
CA ALA A 311 -47.19 85.04 28.83
C ALA A 311 -47.46 86.01 30.00
N ALA A 312 -47.04 85.66 31.22
CA ALA A 312 -47.15 86.56 32.38
C ALA A 312 -46.21 87.78 32.25
N TRP A 313 -44.99 87.58 31.76
CA TRP A 313 -44.04 88.66 31.48
C TRP A 313 -44.52 89.59 30.37
N ASP A 314 -45.07 89.04 29.29
CA ASP A 314 -45.65 89.82 28.19
C ASP A 314 -46.85 90.62 28.66
N PHE A 315 -47.69 90.05 29.52
CA PHE A 315 -48.80 90.79 30.14
C PHE A 315 -48.30 91.97 30.99
N GLN A 316 -47.29 91.75 31.84
CA GLN A 316 -46.68 92.81 32.64
C GLN A 316 -46.07 93.91 31.76
N ARG A 317 -45.37 93.52 30.68
CA ARG A 317 -44.81 94.47 29.70
C ARG A 317 -45.90 95.29 29.04
N MET A 318 -47.01 94.66 28.63
CA MET A 318 -48.15 95.37 28.03
C MET A 318 -48.79 96.38 28.98
N VAL A 319 -48.84 96.07 30.29
CA VAL A 319 -49.31 97.03 31.31
C VAL A 319 -48.34 98.20 31.42
N GLN A 320 -47.03 97.93 31.52
CA GLN A 320 -46.00 98.97 31.59
C GLN A 320 -46.00 99.87 30.35
N THR A 321 -46.08 99.30 29.14
CA THR A 321 -46.15 100.10 27.90
C THR A 321 -47.40 100.99 27.87
N ARG A 322 -48.54 100.54 28.40
CA ARG A 322 -49.73 101.39 28.51
C ARG A 322 -49.53 102.53 29.52
N GLU A 323 -48.89 102.27 30.64
CA GLU A 323 -48.54 103.28 31.63
C GLU A 323 -47.57 104.31 31.02
N ASP A 324 -46.52 103.86 30.34
CA ASP A 324 -45.56 104.72 29.62
C ASP A 324 -46.25 105.58 28.54
N ASP A 325 -47.14 105.00 27.73
CA ASP A 325 -47.91 105.72 26.72
C ASP A 325 -48.80 106.82 27.35
N GLU A 326 -49.41 106.53 28.51
CA GLU A 326 -50.19 107.52 29.26
C GLU A 326 -49.32 108.64 29.84
N GLU A 327 -48.12 108.32 30.34
CA GLU A 327 -47.15 109.30 30.79
C GLU A 327 -46.62 110.17 29.64
N GLU A 328 -46.33 109.59 28.48
CA GLU A 328 -45.93 110.32 27.28
C GLU A 328 -47.02 111.28 26.82
N ARG A 329 -48.29 110.87 26.86
CA ARG A 329 -49.43 111.76 26.54
C ARG A 329 -49.49 112.95 27.49
N LYS A 330 -49.38 112.72 28.80
CA LYS A 330 -49.33 113.79 29.81
C LYS A 330 -48.13 114.73 29.58
N ALA A 331 -46.96 114.17 29.25
CA ALA A 331 -45.76 114.96 28.95
C ALA A 331 -45.92 115.80 27.67
N MET A 332 -46.59 115.26 26.65
CA MET A 332 -46.89 115.97 25.41
C MET A 332 -47.89 117.11 25.62
N GLU A 333 -48.90 116.93 26.47
CA GLU A 333 -49.82 117.99 26.87
C GLU A 333 -49.08 119.12 27.60
N LEU A 334 -48.26 118.80 28.60
CA LEU A 334 -47.41 119.78 29.29
C LEU A 334 -46.46 120.52 28.34
N LYS A 335 -45.87 119.82 27.35
CA LYS A 335 -45.04 120.46 26.32
C LYS A 335 -45.85 121.43 25.45
N LYS A 336 -47.08 121.10 25.10
CA LYS A 336 -47.97 122.00 24.34
C LYS A 336 -48.32 123.25 25.15
N GLU A 337 -48.64 123.09 26.44
CA GLU A 337 -48.91 124.22 27.34
C GLU A 337 -47.72 125.17 27.43
N LYS A 338 -46.52 124.64 27.70
CA LYS A 338 -45.28 125.44 27.73
C LYS A 338 -45.01 126.14 26.40
N ARG A 339 -45.31 125.49 25.27
CA ARG A 339 -45.16 126.09 23.93
C ARG A 339 -46.13 127.24 23.72
N MET A 340 -47.39 127.09 24.14
CA MET A 340 -48.39 128.16 24.10
C MET A 340 -47.99 129.36 24.99
N GLU A 341 -47.45 129.11 26.19
CA GLU A 341 -46.92 130.16 27.06
C GLU A 341 -45.73 130.91 26.40
N MET A 342 -44.81 130.16 25.80
CA MET A 342 -43.67 130.73 25.08
C MET A 342 -44.11 131.54 23.85
N ASP A 343 -45.09 131.07 23.08
CA ASP A 343 -45.62 131.78 21.92
C ASP A 343 -46.30 133.10 22.34
N ARG A 344 -47.08 133.10 23.44
CA ARG A 344 -47.64 134.33 24.03
C ARG A 344 -46.57 135.33 24.45
N TYR A 345 -45.51 134.85 25.09
CA TYR A 345 -44.38 135.68 25.48
C TYR A 345 -43.65 136.27 24.27
N ASN A 346 -43.43 135.47 23.22
CA ASN A 346 -42.84 135.94 21.96
C ASN A 346 -43.71 136.99 21.25
N GLU A 347 -45.04 136.85 21.28
CA GLU A 347 -45.95 137.87 20.75
C GLU A 347 -45.85 139.20 21.49
N GLN A 348 -45.74 139.16 22.84
CA GLN A 348 -45.53 140.36 23.65
C GLN A 348 -44.21 141.04 23.29
N LEU A 349 -43.12 140.27 23.24
CA LEU A 349 -41.79 140.76 22.86
C LEU A 349 -41.78 141.35 21.43
N ALA A 350 -42.50 140.74 20.49
CA ALA A 350 -42.63 141.23 19.13
C ALA A 350 -43.41 142.56 19.05
N ARG A 351 -44.42 142.77 19.91
CA ARG A 351 -45.14 144.05 20.00
C ARG A 351 -44.21 145.14 20.54
N GLU A 352 -43.50 144.87 21.64
CA GLU A 352 -42.53 145.79 22.23
C GLU A 352 -41.44 146.21 21.23
N GLN A 353 -40.89 145.25 20.45
CA GLN A 353 -39.91 145.56 19.41
C GLN A 353 -40.49 146.44 18.29
N ARG A 354 -41.73 146.19 17.83
CA ARG A 354 -42.38 147.03 16.82
C ARG A 354 -42.62 148.45 17.33
N GLU A 355 -43.08 148.60 18.57
CA GLU A 355 -43.27 149.90 19.22
C GLU A 355 -41.94 150.66 19.33
N HIS A 356 -40.86 149.97 19.72
CA HIS A 356 -39.52 150.56 19.79
C HIS A 356 -39.00 151.00 18.41
N GLN A 357 -39.17 150.18 17.37
CA GLN A 357 -38.80 150.55 15.99
C GLN A 357 -39.63 151.73 15.45
N GLN A 358 -40.92 151.80 15.79
CA GLN A 358 -41.76 152.95 15.44
C GLN A 358 -41.29 154.23 16.14
N PHE A 359 -40.88 154.15 17.41
CA PHE A 359 -40.29 155.27 18.14
C PHE A 359 -38.96 155.74 17.52
N LEU A 360 -38.04 154.83 17.17
CA LEU A 360 -36.77 155.18 16.54
C LEU A 360 -36.98 155.90 15.19
N SER A 361 -37.83 155.34 14.33
CA SER A 361 -38.06 155.87 12.98
C SER A 361 -38.79 157.22 12.95
N LYS A 362 -39.81 157.43 13.80
CA LYS A 362 -40.61 158.68 13.78
C LYS A 362 -39.95 159.83 14.53
N THR A 363 -39.27 159.55 15.65
CA THR A 363 -38.83 160.58 16.62
C THR A 363 -37.35 160.92 16.55
N LEU A 364 -36.49 159.95 16.22
CA LEU A 364 -35.02 160.14 16.21
C LEU A 364 -34.44 160.29 14.80
N TYR A 365 -35.03 159.64 13.79
CA TYR A 365 -34.49 159.64 12.41
C TYR A 365 -35.09 160.70 11.47
N THR A 366 -35.80 161.69 11.99
CA THR A 366 -36.34 162.81 11.21
C THR A 366 -35.59 164.12 11.51
N ASN A 367 -34.55 164.41 10.72
CA ASN A 367 -33.82 165.67 10.81
C ASN A 367 -34.65 166.81 10.20
N ARG A 368 -35.13 167.74 11.03
CA ARG A 368 -35.70 169.03 10.59
C ARG A 368 -34.63 170.12 10.73
N PRO A 369 -34.26 170.85 9.65
CA PRO A 369 -33.28 171.93 9.73
C PRO A 369 -33.73 173.04 10.70
N THR A 370 -32.85 173.41 11.63
CA THR A 370 -33.10 174.40 12.70
C THR A 370 -33.02 175.82 12.15
N ALA A 371 -33.81 176.77 12.68
CA ALA A 371 -33.92 178.15 12.17
C ALA A 371 -32.56 178.89 12.01
N GLN A 372 -31.53 178.54 12.78
CA GLN A 372 -30.17 179.08 12.65
C GLN A 372 -29.45 178.70 11.33
N TYR A 373 -29.87 177.61 10.68
CA TYR A 373 -29.34 177.15 9.38
C TYR A 373 -29.65 178.14 8.24
N PHE A 374 -30.81 178.80 8.27
CA PHE A 374 -31.22 179.74 7.22
C PHE A 374 -30.62 181.15 7.41
N THR A 375 -30.22 181.52 8.63
CA THR A 375 -29.59 182.82 8.93
C THR A 375 -28.10 182.90 8.57
N GLN A 376 -27.50 181.82 8.07
CA GLN A 376 -26.10 181.78 7.62
C GLN A 376 -25.90 182.23 6.16
N PHE A 377 -26.97 182.32 5.37
CA PHE A 377 -26.91 182.77 3.99
C PHE A 377 -27.16 184.28 3.92
N SER A 378 -26.36 185.01 3.14
CA SER A 378 -26.50 186.45 2.84
C SER A 378 -26.35 187.45 4.02
N SER A 379 -25.37 187.21 4.91
CA SER A 379 -25.03 188.14 6.02
C SER A 379 -23.73 188.97 5.85
N SER A 380 -23.14 189.05 4.64
CA SER A 380 -22.01 189.95 4.35
C SER A 380 -22.05 190.51 2.92
N SER A 381 -21.65 191.78 2.74
CA SER A 381 -21.76 192.53 1.47
C SER A 381 -20.56 192.36 0.53
N ARG A 382 -20.22 191.11 0.17
CA ARG A 382 -19.28 190.85 -0.92
C ARG A 382 -19.89 189.94 -1.97
#